data_AF-A0A7W1GAS0-F1
#
_entry.id   AF-A0A7W1GAS0-F1
#
_cell.length_a   1.000
_cell.length_b   1.000
_cell.length_c   1.000
_cell.angle_alpha   90.00
_cell.angle_beta   90.00
_cell.angle_gamma   90.00
#
_symmetry.space_group_name_H-M   'P 1'
#
loop_
_entity.id
_entity.type
_entity.pdbx_description
1 polymer ?
#
loop_
_entity_poly.entity_id
_entity_poly.type
_entity_poly.pdbx_seq_one_letter_code
_entity_poly.pdbx_strand_id
1 'polypeptide(L)'
;MTDSILFWNAVALEANRVSHSDPDKREQNGPTISSRALAIVHLAMYDAYAGVEGNAATFPPYLNVPFTQTPGTSHADAVAGAAFTTLSALFKTQIDFFEAQQSAFDTGNQSYLFGVEVGNAMLADRAGDPGAGDNGYQISLGHGRHRVDPDNPGQGFHAPYYGMQCKGFAISERHTLDKPPFDDSEYLKSLQQVRAKGIKPELMGTLPNDLFDDKRTPLESVIGVYWAYDGANRLGTPPRLYNQIIRLVAVKQGNSEGDNARLFAFVNAAMADAGILAWEQKYCHDFWRPVVGIREHDASCGPGARNPEDAGSEISEDADPSWLPLGAPNTNTLLKNLTPPFPAYPSGHATFGAAAFHVTRLFYGKGLGNNGKPYDSNGNIIADDLFDDLSFVSEELNGGNRDNNGTVRPRHVRNFPGGLGEMIIENGISRIFLGVHWSFDAFALKGKKPNLKKDRIGGVPLGLKIATDIFDFGGGIAPKLSTVEPTEAIPTKPTPPATLGGCADEQEETETRMVQTPFPSGISPR
;
A
#
# COMPACT_ATOMS: atom_id res chain seq x y z
N MET A 1 -10.97 10.67 31.43
CA MET A 1 -10.57 11.61 30.37
C MET A 1 -10.55 10.82 29.07
N THR A 2 -11.06 11.37 27.97
CA THR A 2 -11.06 10.69 26.66
C THR A 2 -9.63 10.65 26.12
N ASP A 3 -9.16 9.49 25.66
CA ASP A 3 -7.85 9.36 25.00
C ASP A 3 -7.78 10.28 23.79
N SER A 4 -6.91 11.29 23.83
CA SER A 4 -6.83 12.33 22.79
C SER A 4 -6.23 11.80 21.50
N ILE A 5 -5.37 10.78 21.56
CA ILE A 5 -4.79 10.12 20.39
C ILE A 5 -5.89 9.39 19.62
N LEU A 6 -6.69 8.58 20.30
CA LEU A 6 -7.80 7.88 19.66
C LEU A 6 -8.91 8.83 19.21
N PHE A 7 -9.10 9.98 19.88
CA PHE A 7 -10.02 11.02 19.42
C PHE A 7 -9.55 11.60 18.08
N TRP A 8 -8.34 12.14 18.02
CA TRP A 8 -7.82 12.81 16.81
C TRP A 8 -7.53 11.83 15.67
N ASN A 9 -7.18 10.57 15.97
CA ASN A 9 -7.16 9.51 14.96
C ASN A 9 -8.54 9.37 14.29
N ALA A 10 -9.63 9.31 15.06
CA ALA A 10 -10.98 9.23 14.51
C ALA A 10 -11.35 10.45 13.65
N VAL A 11 -10.95 11.65 14.07
CA VAL A 11 -11.11 12.90 13.29
C VAL A 11 -10.35 12.82 11.97
N ALA A 12 -9.10 12.33 11.97
CA ALA A 12 -8.30 12.16 10.76
C ALA A 12 -8.90 11.10 9.80
N LEU A 13 -9.48 10.02 10.34
CA LEU A 13 -10.19 9.02 9.53
C LEU A 13 -11.47 9.58 8.90
N GLU A 14 -12.15 10.50 9.58
CA GLU A 14 -13.30 11.20 9.03
C GLU A 14 -12.88 12.16 7.92
N ALA A 15 -11.79 12.91 8.11
CA ALA A 15 -11.23 13.79 7.09
C ALA A 15 -10.84 13.02 5.81
N ASN A 16 -10.23 11.85 5.98
CA ASN A 16 -9.93 10.92 4.88
C ASN A 16 -11.20 10.51 4.13
N ARG A 17 -12.24 10.07 4.85
CA ARG A 17 -13.52 9.66 4.28
C ARG A 17 -14.16 10.78 3.46
N VAL A 18 -14.22 11.98 4.02
CA VAL A 18 -14.83 13.17 3.39
C VAL A 18 -14.06 13.59 2.14
N SER A 19 -12.72 13.58 2.18
CA SER A 19 -11.90 13.98 1.03
C SER A 19 -12.15 13.14 -0.22
N HIS A 20 -12.54 11.86 -0.03
CA HIS A 20 -12.88 10.92 -1.10
C HIS A 20 -14.38 10.91 -1.47
N SER A 21 -15.22 11.62 -0.71
CA SER A 21 -16.68 11.63 -0.89
C SER A 21 -17.16 12.88 -1.60
N ASP A 22 -16.59 14.02 -1.26
CA ASP A 22 -17.03 15.34 -1.67
C ASP A 22 -16.13 15.87 -2.79
N PRO A 23 -16.65 16.11 -4.00
CA PRO A 23 -15.88 16.67 -5.12
C PRO A 23 -15.13 17.96 -4.78
N ASP A 24 -15.66 18.77 -3.85
CA ASP A 24 -15.08 20.06 -3.47
C ASP A 24 -13.98 19.92 -2.41
N LYS A 25 -13.72 18.71 -1.89
CA LYS A 25 -12.81 18.46 -0.75
C LYS A 25 -11.66 17.49 -1.05
N ARG A 26 -11.32 17.34 -2.33
CA ARG A 26 -10.38 16.32 -2.87
C ARG A 26 -8.89 16.62 -2.66
N GLU A 27 -8.50 17.07 -1.48
CA GLU A 27 -7.16 17.57 -1.17
C GLU A 27 -6.14 16.45 -0.91
N GLN A 28 -6.54 15.34 -0.25
CA GLN A 28 -5.64 14.24 0.11
C GLN A 28 -6.08 12.90 -0.51
N ASN A 29 -6.41 12.93 -1.80
CA ASN A 29 -7.00 11.79 -2.50
C ASN A 29 -5.98 10.70 -2.89
N GLY A 30 -6.49 9.47 -2.93
CA GLY A 30 -5.75 8.29 -3.32
C GLY A 30 -4.89 7.73 -2.18
N PRO A 31 -4.41 6.50 -2.35
CA PRO A 31 -3.74 5.77 -1.28
C PRO A 31 -2.44 6.44 -0.80
N THR A 32 -1.60 6.96 -1.70
CA THR A 32 -0.31 7.60 -1.36
C THR A 32 -0.47 8.87 -0.55
N ILE A 33 -1.29 9.81 -1.06
CA ILE A 33 -1.46 11.12 -0.43
C ILE A 33 -2.21 10.97 0.89
N SER A 34 -3.18 10.05 0.97
CA SER A 34 -3.91 9.80 2.21
C SER A 34 -3.06 9.10 3.29
N SER A 35 -2.20 8.13 2.96
CA SER A 35 -1.27 7.54 3.94
C SER A 35 -0.25 8.57 4.44
N ARG A 36 0.26 9.43 3.55
CA ARG A 36 1.13 10.55 3.90
C ARG A 36 0.46 11.51 4.89
N ALA A 37 -0.77 11.93 4.61
CA ALA A 37 -1.51 12.83 5.49
C ALA A 37 -1.68 12.24 6.90
N LEU A 38 -2.01 10.96 7.00
CA LEU A 38 -2.13 10.27 8.29
C LEU A 38 -0.78 10.19 9.02
N ALA A 39 0.34 9.96 8.33
CA ALA A 39 1.66 9.96 8.96
C ALA A 39 2.04 11.32 9.56
N ILE A 40 1.83 12.40 8.80
CA ILE A 40 2.08 13.78 9.25
C ILE A 40 1.32 14.08 10.53
N VAL A 41 0.02 13.79 10.56
CA VAL A 41 -0.84 14.04 11.72
C VAL A 41 -0.36 13.23 12.93
N HIS A 42 -0.14 11.93 12.77
CA HIS A 42 0.17 11.06 13.91
C HIS A 42 1.61 11.23 14.44
N LEU A 43 2.58 11.55 13.59
CA LEU A 43 3.93 11.87 14.04
C LEU A 43 3.96 13.22 14.77
N ALA A 44 3.19 14.21 14.32
CA ALA A 44 3.06 15.49 15.03
C ALA A 44 2.36 15.30 16.40
N MET A 45 1.29 14.50 16.45
CA MET A 45 0.62 14.14 17.70
C MET A 45 1.56 13.40 18.66
N TYR A 46 2.36 12.46 18.14
CA TYR A 46 3.37 11.75 18.92
C TYR A 46 4.42 12.70 19.51
N ASP A 47 5.00 13.59 18.70
CA ASP A 47 6.01 14.53 19.18
C ASP A 47 5.47 15.52 20.19
N ALA A 48 4.21 15.97 20.02
CA ALA A 48 3.55 16.83 20.99
C ALA A 48 3.33 16.10 22.32
N TYR A 49 2.90 14.83 22.28
CA TYR A 49 2.79 13.99 23.47
C TYR A 49 4.17 13.79 24.13
N ALA A 50 5.16 13.35 23.36
CA ALA A 50 6.52 13.05 23.82
C ALA A 50 7.21 14.26 24.46
N GLY A 51 7.04 15.45 23.84
CA GLY A 51 7.58 16.70 24.36
C GLY A 51 6.95 17.09 25.70
N VAL A 52 5.63 16.92 25.86
CA VAL A 52 4.96 17.17 27.15
C VAL A 52 5.31 16.12 28.19
N GLU A 53 5.47 14.86 27.82
CA GLU A 53 5.88 13.77 28.71
C GLU A 53 7.32 13.99 29.24
N GLY A 54 8.21 14.53 28.40
CA GLY A 54 9.56 14.93 28.78
C GLY A 54 10.49 13.77 29.16
N ASN A 55 10.12 12.54 28.80
CA ASN A 55 10.89 11.32 29.07
C ASN A 55 11.43 10.70 27.79
N ALA A 56 12.55 11.22 27.29
CA ALA A 56 13.16 10.78 26.04
C ALA A 56 13.60 9.29 26.04
N ALA A 57 13.72 8.64 27.21
CA ALA A 57 14.04 7.22 27.28
C ALA A 57 12.85 6.32 26.88
N THR A 58 11.62 6.79 27.10
CA THR A 58 10.38 6.04 26.78
C THR A 58 9.65 6.64 25.57
N PHE A 59 9.80 7.95 25.36
CA PHE A 59 9.20 8.73 24.28
C PHE A 59 10.29 9.60 23.62
N PRO A 60 11.24 9.00 22.88
CA PRO A 60 12.26 9.76 22.18
C PRO A 60 11.62 10.64 21.10
N PRO A 61 11.99 11.92 20.99
CA PRO A 61 11.37 12.81 20.01
C PRO A 61 11.75 12.43 18.57
N TYR A 62 10.83 12.59 17.64
CA TYR A 62 11.01 12.33 16.22
C TYR A 62 11.68 13.53 15.49
N LEU A 63 11.15 14.76 15.60
CA LEU A 63 11.76 16.00 15.08
C LEU A 63 12.60 16.79 16.11
N ASN A 64 12.49 16.45 17.40
CA ASN A 64 13.19 17.15 18.50
C ASN A 64 12.84 18.63 18.65
N VAL A 65 11.53 18.95 18.66
CA VAL A 65 11.03 20.30 19.01
C VAL A 65 11.10 20.46 20.53
N PRO A 66 11.85 21.45 21.06
CA PRO A 66 12.07 21.59 22.50
C PRO A 66 10.82 22.09 23.23
N PHE A 67 10.56 21.53 24.41
CA PHE A 67 9.51 21.99 25.32
C PHE A 67 10.02 22.08 26.75
N THR A 68 9.65 23.14 27.47
CA THR A 68 9.93 23.26 28.91
C THR A 68 8.67 22.95 29.69
N GLN A 69 8.65 21.85 30.44
CA GLN A 69 7.53 21.48 31.28
C GLN A 69 7.27 22.54 32.36
N THR A 70 5.99 22.89 32.55
CA THR A 70 5.51 23.80 33.60
C THR A 70 4.36 23.14 34.36
N PRO A 71 4.06 23.55 35.61
CA PRO A 71 2.88 23.04 36.32
C PRO A 71 1.60 23.29 35.51
N GLY A 72 0.82 22.23 35.29
CA GLY A 72 -0.42 22.31 34.51
C GLY A 72 -0.29 21.95 33.03
N THR A 73 0.83 21.36 32.60
CA THR A 73 0.94 20.77 31.25
C THR A 73 -0.10 19.68 31.01
N SER A 74 -0.56 19.57 29.77
CA SER A 74 -1.64 18.69 29.35
C SER A 74 -1.26 17.98 28.05
N HIS A 75 -1.13 16.65 28.10
CA HIS A 75 -0.90 15.83 26.91
C HIS A 75 -2.03 16.02 25.89
N ALA A 76 -3.28 16.03 26.36
CA ALA A 76 -4.45 16.14 25.51
C ALA A 76 -4.47 17.46 24.72
N ASP A 77 -4.13 18.59 25.35
CA ASP A 77 -4.12 19.88 24.67
C ASP A 77 -2.96 20.02 23.69
N ALA A 78 -1.77 19.47 24.01
CA ALA A 78 -0.65 19.44 23.07
C ALA A 78 -0.94 18.57 21.84
N VAL A 79 -1.50 17.38 22.06
CA VAL A 79 -1.96 16.52 20.96
C VAL A 79 -3.00 17.24 20.10
N ALA A 80 -3.94 17.95 20.71
CA ALA A 80 -4.95 18.72 19.99
C ALA A 80 -4.36 19.85 19.16
N GLY A 81 -3.37 20.60 19.68
CA GLY A 81 -2.67 21.64 18.93
C GLY A 81 -1.97 21.09 17.68
N ALA A 82 -1.27 19.96 17.83
CA ALA A 82 -0.58 19.31 16.71
C ALA A 82 -1.55 18.74 15.67
N ALA A 83 -2.60 18.04 16.11
CA ALA A 83 -3.61 17.46 15.24
C ALA A 83 -4.38 18.53 14.48
N PHE A 84 -4.87 19.58 15.16
CA PHE A 84 -5.59 20.66 14.52
C PHE A 84 -4.72 21.39 13.48
N THR A 85 -3.49 21.75 13.82
CA THR A 85 -2.58 22.45 12.90
C THR A 85 -2.31 21.64 11.64
N THR A 86 -1.98 20.35 11.80
CA THR A 86 -1.68 19.48 10.65
C THR A 86 -2.92 19.17 9.80
N LEU A 87 -4.06 18.85 10.42
CA LEU A 87 -5.30 18.57 9.70
C LEU A 87 -5.81 19.79 8.93
N SER A 88 -5.84 20.96 9.57
CA SER A 88 -6.28 22.21 8.94
C SER A 88 -5.40 22.62 7.75
N ALA A 89 -4.10 22.32 7.80
CA ALA A 89 -3.19 22.60 6.69
C ALA A 89 -3.36 21.61 5.51
N LEU A 90 -3.65 20.33 5.80
CA LEU A 90 -3.76 19.26 4.80
C LEU A 90 -5.16 19.17 4.17
N PHE A 91 -6.21 19.48 4.92
CA PHE A 91 -7.62 19.40 4.52
C PHE A 91 -8.30 20.76 4.71
N LYS A 92 -7.85 21.78 3.97
CA LYS A 92 -8.23 23.18 4.16
C LYS A 92 -9.72 23.42 3.97
N THR A 93 -10.37 22.60 3.15
CA THR A 93 -11.83 22.68 2.91
C THR A 93 -12.67 22.07 4.04
N GLN A 94 -12.02 21.54 5.09
CA GLN A 94 -12.64 20.89 6.23
C GLN A 94 -12.34 21.59 7.57
N ILE A 95 -11.76 22.80 7.55
CA ILE A 95 -11.35 23.53 8.75
C ILE A 95 -12.50 23.70 9.76
N ASP A 96 -13.70 24.08 9.30
CA ASP A 96 -14.87 24.24 10.19
C ASP A 96 -15.17 22.97 11.02
N PHE A 97 -14.94 21.78 10.44
CA PHE A 97 -15.10 20.53 11.16
C PHE A 97 -14.03 20.36 12.25
N PHE A 98 -12.78 20.73 11.96
CA PHE A 98 -11.68 20.65 12.92
C PHE A 98 -11.79 21.69 14.04
N GLU A 99 -12.24 22.91 13.74
CA GLU A 99 -12.51 23.96 14.75
C GLU A 99 -13.59 23.49 15.74
N ALA A 100 -14.63 22.82 15.24
CA ALA A 100 -15.65 22.22 16.09
C ALA A 100 -15.07 21.14 17.02
N GLN A 101 -14.13 20.30 16.54
CA GLN A 101 -13.48 19.29 17.38
C GLN A 101 -12.50 19.91 18.40
N GLN A 102 -11.76 20.94 17.99
CA GLN A 102 -10.81 21.67 18.83
C GLN A 102 -11.48 22.33 20.04
N SER A 103 -12.75 22.73 19.93
CA SER A 103 -13.51 23.36 21.02
C SER A 103 -13.62 22.54 22.31
N ALA A 104 -13.27 21.25 22.27
CA ALA A 104 -13.17 20.38 23.44
C ALA A 104 -11.87 20.52 24.26
N PHE A 105 -10.92 21.35 23.81
CA PHE A 105 -9.57 21.50 24.38
C PHE A 105 -9.27 22.95 24.77
N ASP A 106 -8.30 23.15 25.67
CA ASP A 106 -7.87 24.49 26.09
C ASP A 106 -6.84 25.06 25.12
N THR A 107 -7.32 25.80 24.12
CA THR A 107 -6.49 26.39 23.08
C THR A 107 -5.59 27.53 23.57
N GLY A 108 -5.78 28.01 24.81
CA GLY A 108 -5.02 29.11 25.39
C GLY A 108 -3.79 28.67 26.19
N ASN A 109 -3.68 27.37 26.51
CA ASN A 109 -2.60 26.89 27.37
C ASN A 109 -1.28 26.63 26.62
N GLN A 110 -0.18 26.56 27.37
CA GLN A 110 1.16 26.38 26.82
C GLN A 110 1.34 25.05 26.09
N SER A 111 0.65 23.99 26.54
CA SER A 111 0.70 22.68 25.90
C SER A 111 0.10 22.71 24.50
N TYR A 112 -1.07 23.33 24.33
CA TYR A 112 -1.72 23.53 23.03
C TYR A 112 -0.83 24.31 22.07
N LEU A 113 -0.28 25.45 22.53
CA LEU A 113 0.62 26.28 21.72
C LEU A 113 1.89 25.53 21.31
N PHE A 114 2.45 24.71 22.20
CA PHE A 114 3.55 23.81 21.85
C PHE A 114 3.13 22.77 20.79
N GLY A 115 1.95 22.18 20.92
CA GLY A 115 1.36 21.32 19.90
C GLY A 115 1.28 22.01 18.53
N VAL A 116 0.87 23.27 18.49
CA VAL A 116 0.85 24.08 17.26
C VAL A 116 2.26 24.24 16.67
N GLU A 117 3.27 24.50 17.49
CA GLU A 117 4.68 24.58 17.06
C GLU A 117 5.16 23.25 16.46
N VAL A 118 4.87 22.12 17.12
CA VAL A 118 5.18 20.77 16.62
C VAL A 118 4.48 20.51 15.27
N GLY A 119 3.19 20.83 15.17
CA GLY A 119 2.43 20.67 13.93
C GLY A 119 3.03 21.48 12.77
N ASN A 120 3.43 22.72 13.02
CA ASN A 120 4.10 23.55 12.03
C ASN A 120 5.49 23.00 11.64
N ALA A 121 6.27 22.51 12.60
CA ALA A 121 7.56 21.89 12.33
C ALA A 121 7.43 20.65 11.44
N MET A 122 6.44 19.80 11.70
CA MET A 122 6.14 18.64 10.87
C MET A 122 5.70 19.02 9.45
N LEU A 123 4.83 20.02 9.31
CA LEU A 123 4.43 20.52 7.99
C LEU A 123 5.62 21.12 7.23
N ALA A 124 6.52 21.82 7.91
CA ALA A 124 7.73 22.37 7.32
C ALA A 124 8.69 21.26 6.86
N ASP A 125 8.91 20.22 7.67
CA ASP A 125 9.72 19.06 7.28
C ASP A 125 9.18 18.39 6.02
N ARG A 126 7.85 18.30 5.88
CA ARG A 126 7.16 17.62 4.77
C ARG A 126 6.71 18.55 3.63
N ALA A 127 7.14 19.81 3.63
CA ALA A 127 6.67 20.80 2.66
C ALA A 127 7.10 20.49 1.21
N GLY A 128 8.20 19.75 1.03
CA GLY A 128 8.75 19.37 -0.28
C GLY A 128 8.18 18.08 -0.87
N ASP A 129 7.24 17.42 -0.20
CA ASP A 129 6.70 16.14 -0.69
C ASP A 129 5.94 16.32 -2.02
N PRO A 130 6.09 15.36 -2.95
CA PRO A 130 5.42 15.42 -4.25
C PRO A 130 3.90 15.20 -4.11
N GLY A 131 3.15 15.81 -5.04
CA GLY A 131 1.71 15.57 -5.20
C GLY A 131 1.38 14.31 -6.00
N ALA A 132 0.10 14.14 -6.33
CA ALA A 132 -0.40 12.98 -7.10
C ALA A 132 -0.51 13.19 -8.62
N GLY A 133 -0.16 14.38 -9.13
CA GLY A 133 -0.32 14.71 -10.54
C GLY A 133 0.57 13.86 -11.47
N ASP A 134 0.08 13.62 -12.68
CA ASP A 134 0.75 12.89 -13.77
C ASP A 134 1.25 13.79 -14.90
N ASN A 135 1.32 15.10 -14.67
CA ASN A 135 1.82 16.06 -15.65
C ASN A 135 3.21 15.66 -16.16
N GLY A 136 3.29 15.37 -17.45
CA GLY A 136 4.53 14.96 -18.12
C GLY A 136 4.78 13.45 -18.14
N TYR A 137 3.93 12.63 -17.51
CA TYR A 137 4.07 11.17 -17.52
C TYR A 137 3.83 10.62 -18.93
N GLN A 138 4.68 9.68 -19.35
CA GLN A 138 4.63 9.08 -20.68
C GLN A 138 4.37 7.59 -20.56
N ILE A 139 3.44 7.08 -21.35
CA ILE A 139 3.11 5.65 -21.38
C ILE A 139 4.09 4.88 -22.26
N SER A 140 4.33 3.62 -21.92
CA SER A 140 4.99 2.68 -22.80
C SER A 140 3.97 1.89 -23.62
N LEU A 141 4.27 1.68 -24.91
CA LEU A 141 3.46 0.83 -25.80
C LEU A 141 3.99 -0.61 -25.89
N GLY A 142 5.02 -0.93 -25.11
CA GLY A 142 5.61 -2.27 -25.10
C GLY A 142 4.67 -3.33 -24.53
N HIS A 143 4.86 -4.58 -24.96
CA HIS A 143 4.16 -5.72 -24.38
C HIS A 143 4.49 -5.86 -22.88
N GLY A 144 3.50 -6.24 -22.07
CA GLY A 144 3.64 -6.31 -20.60
C GLY A 144 3.55 -4.96 -19.87
N ARG A 145 3.43 -3.83 -20.59
CA ARG A 145 3.51 -2.49 -20.00
C ARG A 145 2.17 -1.90 -19.63
N HIS A 146 2.15 -1.16 -18.52
CA HIS A 146 0.94 -0.55 -18.02
C HIS A 146 0.43 0.54 -18.96
N ARG A 147 -0.89 0.48 -19.20
CA ARG A 147 -1.66 1.50 -19.90
C ARG A 147 -2.99 1.67 -19.18
N VAL A 148 -3.71 2.72 -19.55
CA VAL A 148 -5.07 2.97 -19.06
C VAL A 148 -5.96 1.74 -19.28
N ASP A 149 -6.90 1.53 -18.36
CA ASP A 149 -7.93 0.51 -18.50
C ASP A 149 -8.68 0.74 -19.81
N PRO A 150 -8.74 -0.25 -20.72
CA PRO A 150 -9.48 -0.11 -21.98
C PRO A 150 -10.98 0.11 -21.77
N ASP A 151 -11.53 -0.34 -20.64
CA ASP A 151 -12.90 -0.02 -20.27
C ASP A 151 -13.01 1.42 -19.73
N ASN A 152 -11.96 1.98 -19.12
CA ASN A 152 -11.96 3.35 -18.58
C ASN A 152 -10.78 4.21 -19.12
N PRO A 153 -10.79 4.56 -20.41
CA PRO A 153 -9.62 5.16 -21.07
C PRO A 153 -9.26 6.57 -20.57
N GLY A 154 -10.17 7.25 -19.86
CA GLY A 154 -9.98 8.61 -19.33
C GLY A 154 -9.42 8.69 -17.91
N GLN A 155 -9.00 7.56 -17.31
CA GLN A 155 -8.67 7.51 -15.87
C GLN A 155 -7.35 8.18 -15.45
N GLY A 156 -6.47 8.55 -16.39
CA GLY A 156 -5.16 9.14 -16.11
C GLY A 156 -4.20 8.19 -15.37
N PHE A 157 -3.19 8.75 -14.70
CA PHE A 157 -2.23 8.02 -13.89
C PHE A 157 -2.08 8.66 -12.49
N HIS A 158 -2.05 7.85 -11.43
CA HIS A 158 -2.00 8.37 -10.06
C HIS A 158 -0.58 8.36 -9.49
N ALA A 159 -0.05 9.55 -9.26
CA ALA A 159 1.19 9.80 -8.53
C ALA A 159 2.46 9.14 -9.12
N PRO A 160 2.71 9.21 -10.46
CA PRO A 160 3.84 8.54 -11.10
C PRO A 160 5.23 8.89 -10.57
N TYR A 161 5.38 10.08 -9.99
CA TYR A 161 6.65 10.58 -9.48
C TYR A 161 6.79 10.44 -7.96
N TYR A 162 5.71 10.09 -7.25
CA TYR A 162 5.64 10.19 -5.80
C TYR A 162 6.69 9.34 -5.09
N GLY A 163 6.79 8.05 -5.42
CA GLY A 163 7.72 7.15 -4.72
C GLY A 163 9.19 7.54 -4.85
N MET A 164 9.60 7.94 -6.06
CA MET A 164 10.98 8.34 -6.33
C MET A 164 11.32 9.73 -5.75
N GLN A 165 10.37 10.67 -5.77
CA GLN A 165 10.60 12.06 -5.36
C GLN A 165 10.27 12.34 -3.89
N CYS A 166 9.70 11.40 -3.16
CA CYS A 166 9.38 11.56 -1.74
C CYS A 166 10.50 10.98 -0.87
N LYS A 167 10.91 11.74 0.15
CA LYS A 167 11.83 11.27 1.19
C LYS A 167 11.10 10.33 2.16
N GLY A 168 11.81 9.40 2.78
CA GLY A 168 11.26 8.49 3.78
C GLY A 168 10.72 9.21 5.02
N PHE A 169 9.80 8.58 5.74
CA PHE A 169 9.35 9.01 7.06
C PHE A 169 10.19 8.35 8.16
N ALA A 170 10.27 7.02 8.18
CA ALA A 170 10.95 6.28 9.23
C ALA A 170 11.77 5.07 8.75
N ILE A 171 11.74 4.73 7.45
CA ILE A 171 12.65 3.72 6.88
C ILE A 171 14.12 4.14 7.05
N SER A 172 14.99 3.15 7.25
CA SER A 172 16.44 3.39 7.32
C SER A 172 17.10 3.28 5.95
N GLU A 173 16.46 2.58 5.01
CA GLU A 173 16.90 2.41 3.62
C GLU A 173 15.73 2.21 2.65
N ARG A 174 15.96 2.36 1.34
CA ARG A 174 14.96 2.03 0.32
C ARG A 174 14.94 0.53 0.06
N HIS A 175 13.77 -0.10 0.27
CA HIS A 175 13.58 -1.52 0.00
C HIS A 175 13.08 -1.75 -1.44
N THR A 176 13.77 -2.60 -2.19
CA THR A 176 13.44 -2.94 -3.59
C THR A 176 12.84 -4.34 -3.73
N LEU A 177 12.20 -4.59 -4.86
CA LEU A 177 11.69 -5.90 -5.24
C LEU A 177 12.46 -6.46 -6.44
N ASP A 178 12.40 -7.78 -6.61
CA ASP A 178 12.83 -8.42 -7.85
C ASP A 178 11.80 -8.12 -8.96
N LYS A 179 12.25 -8.25 -10.22
CA LYS A 179 11.38 -8.07 -11.39
C LYS A 179 10.16 -9.01 -11.29
N PRO A 180 8.95 -8.55 -11.65
CA PRO A 180 7.78 -9.42 -11.64
C PRO A 180 7.96 -10.56 -12.65
N PRO A 181 7.46 -11.77 -12.34
CA PRO A 181 7.41 -12.86 -13.30
C PRO A 181 6.68 -12.45 -14.59
N PHE A 182 7.25 -12.79 -15.74
CA PHE A 182 6.70 -12.43 -17.05
C PHE A 182 7.19 -13.38 -18.14
N ASP A 183 6.29 -13.77 -19.06
CA ASP A 183 6.55 -14.74 -20.13
C ASP A 183 7.12 -16.09 -19.63
N ASP A 184 6.76 -16.46 -18.40
CA ASP A 184 7.19 -17.70 -17.75
C ASP A 184 6.00 -18.46 -17.14
N SER A 185 6.32 -19.63 -16.57
CA SER A 185 5.29 -20.49 -15.96
C SER A 185 4.64 -19.92 -14.70
N GLU A 186 5.27 -18.96 -14.01
CA GLU A 186 4.69 -18.29 -12.84
C GLU A 186 3.69 -17.22 -13.28
N TYR A 187 4.05 -16.44 -14.31
CA TYR A 187 3.14 -15.50 -14.96
C TYR A 187 1.88 -16.21 -15.48
N LEU A 188 2.05 -17.32 -16.21
CA LEU A 188 0.92 -18.05 -16.80
C LEU A 188 -0.05 -18.59 -15.74
N LYS A 189 0.47 -19.15 -14.63
CA LYS A 189 -0.37 -19.61 -13.51
C LYS A 189 -1.17 -18.47 -12.89
N SER A 190 -0.53 -17.31 -12.69
CA SER A 190 -1.19 -16.13 -12.17
C SER A 190 -2.23 -15.59 -13.15
N LEU A 191 -1.95 -15.62 -14.45
CA LEU A 191 -2.88 -15.21 -15.49
C LEU A 191 -4.14 -16.05 -15.48
N GLN A 192 -4.00 -17.37 -15.51
CA GLN A 192 -5.13 -18.31 -15.46
C GLN A 192 -5.95 -18.15 -14.18
N GLN A 193 -5.26 -18.00 -13.03
CA GLN A 193 -5.91 -17.76 -11.75
C GLN A 193 -6.73 -16.46 -11.76
N VAL A 194 -6.15 -15.34 -12.18
CA VAL A 194 -6.86 -14.06 -12.21
C VAL A 194 -7.97 -14.05 -13.27
N ARG A 195 -7.79 -14.73 -14.40
CA ARG A 195 -8.85 -14.89 -15.40
C ARG A 195 -10.05 -15.61 -14.81
N ALA A 196 -9.86 -16.73 -14.10
CA ALA A 196 -10.96 -17.48 -13.48
C ALA A 196 -11.56 -16.79 -12.25
N LYS A 197 -10.70 -16.22 -11.39
CA LYS A 197 -11.08 -15.69 -10.06
C LYS A 197 -11.42 -14.21 -10.08
N GLY A 198 -10.92 -13.45 -11.04
CA GLY A 198 -11.07 -12.00 -11.13
C GLY A 198 -12.15 -11.54 -12.10
N ILE A 199 -12.63 -12.42 -13.00
CA ILE A 199 -13.59 -12.06 -14.06
C ILE A 199 -14.89 -11.44 -13.52
N LYS A 200 -15.45 -10.49 -14.27
CA LYS A 200 -16.74 -9.88 -13.96
C LYS A 200 -17.85 -10.96 -13.88
N PRO A 201 -18.77 -10.92 -12.89
CA PRO A 201 -19.76 -11.97 -12.69
C PRO A 201 -20.58 -12.33 -13.93
N GLU A 202 -20.99 -11.34 -14.72
CA GLU A 202 -21.81 -11.55 -15.92
C GLU A 202 -21.05 -12.23 -17.07
N LEU A 203 -19.71 -12.24 -17.02
CA LEU A 203 -18.84 -12.87 -18.01
C LEU A 203 -18.37 -14.27 -17.59
N MET A 204 -18.72 -14.76 -16.40
CA MET A 204 -18.21 -16.06 -15.92
C MET A 204 -18.55 -17.25 -16.85
N GLY A 205 -19.63 -17.14 -17.64
CA GLY A 205 -20.00 -18.16 -18.63
C GLY A 205 -19.11 -18.20 -19.86
N THR A 206 -18.20 -17.24 -20.05
CA THR A 206 -17.24 -17.21 -21.18
C THR A 206 -15.91 -17.89 -20.84
N LEU A 207 -15.74 -18.36 -19.60
CA LEU A 207 -14.52 -19.07 -19.20
C LEU A 207 -14.41 -20.42 -19.93
N PRO A 208 -13.20 -20.80 -20.39
CA PRO A 208 -12.89 -22.18 -20.76
C PRO A 208 -13.24 -23.16 -19.64
N ASN A 209 -13.55 -24.42 -19.98
CA ASN A 209 -14.07 -25.40 -19.02
C ASN A 209 -13.15 -25.62 -17.80
N ASP A 210 -11.83 -25.70 -18.03
CA ASP A 210 -10.82 -25.87 -16.99
C ASP A 210 -10.75 -24.67 -16.03
N LEU A 211 -10.86 -23.44 -16.56
CA LEU A 211 -10.93 -22.23 -15.75
C LEU A 211 -12.30 -22.05 -15.08
N PHE A 212 -13.38 -22.50 -15.71
CA PHE A 212 -14.73 -22.45 -15.16
C PHE A 212 -14.84 -23.32 -13.90
N ASP A 213 -14.16 -24.45 -13.85
CA ASP A 213 -14.14 -25.32 -12.67
C ASP A 213 -13.39 -24.69 -11.48
N ASP A 214 -12.46 -23.76 -11.75
CA ASP A 214 -11.78 -22.94 -10.72
C ASP A 214 -12.26 -21.48 -10.69
N LYS A 215 -13.48 -21.20 -11.17
CA LYS A 215 -14.06 -19.84 -11.13
C LYS A 215 -14.18 -19.29 -9.71
N ARG A 216 -14.34 -17.96 -9.59
CA ARG A 216 -14.56 -17.29 -8.30
C ARG A 216 -15.81 -17.82 -7.58
N THR A 217 -15.68 -18.05 -6.27
CA THR A 217 -16.77 -18.45 -5.38
C THR A 217 -17.42 -17.24 -4.69
N PRO A 218 -18.63 -17.37 -4.11
CA PRO A 218 -19.24 -16.30 -3.33
C PRO A 218 -18.37 -15.81 -2.16
N LEU A 219 -17.66 -16.71 -1.47
CA LEU A 219 -16.74 -16.33 -0.38
C LEU A 219 -15.58 -15.47 -0.91
N GLU A 220 -14.98 -15.85 -2.03
CA GLU A 220 -13.90 -15.09 -2.66
C GLU A 220 -14.40 -13.70 -3.11
N SER A 221 -15.63 -13.59 -3.62
CA SER A 221 -16.27 -12.29 -3.88
C SER A 221 -16.42 -11.43 -2.63
N VAL A 222 -16.87 -12.02 -1.51
CA VAL A 222 -16.99 -11.32 -0.22
C VAL A 222 -15.61 -10.85 0.25
N ILE A 223 -14.58 -11.70 0.20
CA ILE A 223 -13.21 -11.33 0.58
C ILE A 223 -12.70 -10.17 -0.29
N GLY A 224 -12.89 -10.25 -1.61
CA GLY A 224 -12.49 -9.21 -2.55
C GLY A 224 -13.08 -7.84 -2.17
N VAL A 225 -14.40 -7.79 -1.94
CA VAL A 225 -15.11 -6.56 -1.59
C VAL A 225 -14.78 -6.09 -0.16
N TYR A 226 -14.57 -7.00 0.78
CA TYR A 226 -14.35 -6.67 2.19
C TYR A 226 -13.15 -5.74 2.41
N TRP A 227 -12.07 -5.97 1.66
CA TRP A 227 -10.80 -5.23 1.75
C TRP A 227 -10.67 -4.11 0.72
N ALA A 228 -11.77 -3.70 0.07
CA ALA A 228 -11.73 -2.74 -1.03
C ALA A 228 -11.29 -1.34 -0.60
N TYR A 229 -12.20 -0.52 -0.07
CA TYR A 229 -11.92 0.85 0.37
C TYR A 229 -11.13 1.63 -0.71
N ASP A 230 -11.54 1.50 -1.97
CA ASP A 230 -10.79 1.97 -3.13
C ASP A 230 -11.02 3.47 -3.42
N GLY A 231 -11.06 4.30 -2.37
CA GLY A 231 -11.41 5.73 -2.47
C GLY A 231 -12.91 5.95 -2.69
N ALA A 232 -13.75 4.99 -2.29
CA ALA A 232 -15.17 5.03 -2.54
C ALA A 232 -15.89 6.08 -1.68
N ASN A 233 -17.02 6.57 -2.20
CA ASN A 233 -17.83 7.59 -1.56
C ASN A 233 -18.30 7.11 -0.18
N ARG A 234 -18.03 7.92 0.85
CA ARG A 234 -18.27 7.68 2.27
C ARG A 234 -17.45 6.55 2.91
N LEU A 235 -16.43 6.02 2.25
CA LEU A 235 -15.55 4.98 2.81
C LEU A 235 -14.09 5.40 2.93
N GLY A 236 -13.59 6.23 2.01
CA GLY A 236 -12.17 6.61 2.01
C GLY A 236 -11.26 5.53 1.44
N THR A 237 -10.00 5.48 1.91
CA THR A 237 -8.92 4.65 1.36
C THR A 237 -8.51 3.48 2.28
N PRO A 238 -7.69 2.51 1.81
CA PRO A 238 -7.27 1.38 2.64
C PRO A 238 -6.54 1.78 3.94
N PRO A 239 -5.69 2.83 3.99
CA PRO A 239 -5.14 3.33 5.26
C PRO A 239 -6.18 3.63 6.34
N ARG A 240 -7.39 4.06 5.96
CA ARG A 240 -8.51 4.26 6.89
C ARG A 240 -9.01 2.93 7.45
N LEU A 241 -9.24 1.93 6.59
CA LEU A 241 -9.64 0.58 6.99
C LEU A 241 -8.65 -0.02 8.00
N TYR A 242 -7.34 0.06 7.72
CA TYR A 242 -6.34 -0.54 8.61
C TYR A 242 -6.30 0.15 9.97
N ASN A 243 -6.40 1.48 10.02
CA ASN A 243 -6.55 2.21 11.28
C ASN A 243 -7.83 1.78 12.03
N GLN A 244 -8.98 1.61 11.36
CA GLN A 244 -10.22 1.15 12.01
C GLN A 244 -10.02 -0.19 12.73
N ILE A 245 -9.32 -1.13 12.10
CA ILE A 245 -9.02 -2.45 12.68
C ILE A 245 -8.04 -2.32 13.85
N ILE A 246 -6.95 -1.56 13.68
CA ILE A 246 -5.90 -1.42 14.70
C ILE A 246 -6.44 -0.70 15.95
N ARG A 247 -7.39 0.22 15.81
CA ARG A 247 -8.10 0.81 16.95
C ARG A 247 -8.81 -0.23 17.81
N LEU A 248 -9.44 -1.25 17.21
CA LEU A 248 -10.08 -2.34 17.96
C LEU A 248 -9.05 -3.14 18.75
N VAL A 249 -7.88 -3.41 18.14
CA VAL A 249 -6.76 -4.08 18.82
C VAL A 249 -6.24 -3.23 19.97
N ALA A 250 -5.99 -1.94 19.76
CA ALA A 250 -5.50 -1.02 20.78
C ALA A 250 -6.44 -0.94 22.01
N VAL A 251 -7.74 -0.85 21.77
CA VAL A 251 -8.76 -0.85 22.84
C VAL A 251 -8.80 -2.21 23.55
N LYS A 252 -8.75 -3.34 22.82
CA LYS A 252 -8.71 -4.68 23.42
C LYS A 252 -7.49 -4.86 24.32
N GLN A 253 -6.33 -4.41 23.87
CA GLN A 253 -5.07 -4.54 24.61
C GLN A 253 -4.98 -3.60 25.83
N GLY A 254 -5.96 -2.70 26.01
CA GLY A 254 -5.98 -1.78 27.14
C GLY A 254 -4.87 -0.74 27.09
N ASN A 255 -4.46 -0.33 25.89
CA ASN A 255 -3.40 0.66 25.69
C ASN A 255 -3.62 1.92 26.54
N SER A 256 -2.54 2.43 27.14
CA SER A 256 -2.52 3.79 27.64
C SER A 256 -2.50 4.80 26.47
N GLU A 257 -2.74 6.08 26.79
CA GLU A 257 -2.67 7.15 25.79
C GLU A 257 -1.27 7.25 25.14
N GLY A 258 -0.20 7.10 25.94
CA GLY A 258 1.17 7.04 25.43
C GLY A 258 1.46 5.80 24.57
N ASP A 259 0.84 4.64 24.87
CA ASP A 259 0.92 3.46 23.99
C ASP A 259 0.24 3.73 22.66
N ASN A 260 -0.93 4.39 22.68
CA ASN A 260 -1.62 4.80 21.46
C ASN A 260 -0.82 5.83 20.65
N ALA A 261 -0.17 6.80 21.31
CA ALA A 261 0.71 7.76 20.64
C ALA A 261 1.83 7.04 19.86
N ARG A 262 2.51 6.08 20.50
CA ARG A 262 3.59 5.29 19.86
C ARG A 262 3.06 4.36 18.76
N LEU A 263 2.00 3.60 19.05
CA LEU A 263 1.42 2.65 18.11
C LEU A 263 0.98 3.33 16.81
N PHE A 264 0.19 4.41 16.91
CA PHE A 264 -0.32 5.07 15.71
C PHE A 264 0.73 5.91 14.98
N ALA A 265 1.80 6.35 15.65
CA ALA A 265 2.98 6.89 14.98
C ALA A 265 3.68 5.82 14.14
N PHE A 266 3.96 4.64 14.70
CA PHE A 266 4.53 3.50 13.97
C PHE A 266 3.67 3.08 12.78
N VAL A 267 2.38 2.85 13.01
CA VAL A 267 1.44 2.36 11.99
C VAL A 267 1.36 3.32 10.82
N ASN A 268 1.19 4.62 11.08
CA ASN A 268 1.00 5.57 10.00
C ASN A 268 2.31 5.94 9.31
N ALA A 269 3.45 5.98 10.02
CA ALA A 269 4.77 6.11 9.37
C ALA A 269 5.05 4.90 8.46
N ALA A 270 4.79 3.68 8.92
CA ALA A 270 4.96 2.46 8.13
C ALA A 270 4.05 2.42 6.90
N MET A 271 2.80 2.89 7.02
CA MET A 271 1.94 3.02 5.84
C MET A 271 2.42 4.11 4.87
N ALA A 272 2.92 5.26 5.34
CA ALA A 272 3.44 6.28 4.43
C ALA A 272 4.65 5.75 3.64
N ASP A 273 5.62 5.11 4.30
CA ASP A 273 6.78 4.52 3.63
C ASP A 273 6.41 3.31 2.75
N ALA A 274 5.41 2.52 3.13
CA ALA A 274 4.82 1.51 2.24
C ALA A 274 4.24 2.14 0.97
N GLY A 275 3.60 3.31 1.07
CA GLY A 275 3.11 4.07 -0.06
C GLY A 275 4.22 4.57 -0.96
N ILE A 276 5.30 5.12 -0.38
CA ILE A 276 6.49 5.61 -1.09
C ILE A 276 7.12 4.46 -1.89
N LEU A 277 7.52 3.39 -1.19
CA LEU A 277 8.29 2.30 -1.81
C LEU A 277 7.43 1.47 -2.77
N ALA A 278 6.14 1.23 -2.47
CA ALA A 278 5.27 0.53 -3.43
C ALA A 278 5.07 1.36 -4.71
N TRP A 279 4.90 2.68 -4.63
CA TRP A 279 4.76 3.52 -5.83
C TRP A 279 6.05 3.63 -6.62
N GLU A 280 7.20 3.68 -5.96
CA GLU A 280 8.50 3.62 -6.62
C GLU A 280 8.62 2.32 -7.44
N GLN A 281 8.35 1.16 -6.84
CA GLN A 281 8.43 -0.12 -7.55
C GLN A 281 7.37 -0.24 -8.67
N LYS A 282 6.16 0.29 -8.45
CA LYS A 282 5.10 0.34 -9.49
C LYS A 282 5.55 1.02 -10.76
N TYR A 283 6.07 2.23 -10.64
CA TYR A 283 6.48 3.01 -11.80
C TYR A 283 7.87 2.64 -12.32
N CYS A 284 8.70 1.99 -11.50
CA CYS A 284 9.94 1.36 -11.98
C CYS A 284 9.66 0.16 -12.89
N HIS A 285 8.80 -0.78 -12.46
CA HIS A 285 8.52 -1.99 -13.24
C HIS A 285 7.50 -1.75 -14.35
N ASP A 286 6.61 -0.76 -14.21
CA ASP A 286 5.60 -0.37 -15.20
C ASP A 286 4.76 -1.56 -15.70
N PHE A 287 4.39 -2.45 -14.78
CA PHE A 287 3.75 -3.73 -15.13
C PHE A 287 2.25 -3.58 -15.32
N TRP A 288 1.72 -4.17 -16.40
CA TRP A 288 0.31 -4.06 -16.77
C TRP A 288 -0.66 -4.64 -15.74
N ARG A 289 -1.89 -4.13 -15.76
CA ARG A 289 -3.00 -4.66 -14.97
C ARG A 289 -3.60 -5.88 -15.64
N PRO A 290 -4.27 -6.79 -14.91
CA PRO A 290 -4.92 -7.96 -15.50
C PRO A 290 -5.87 -7.65 -16.65
N VAL A 291 -6.60 -6.53 -16.58
CA VAL A 291 -7.51 -6.12 -17.67
C VAL A 291 -6.79 -5.87 -18.99
N VAL A 292 -5.55 -5.38 -18.96
CA VAL A 292 -4.73 -5.24 -20.16
C VAL A 292 -4.07 -6.57 -20.49
N GLY A 293 -3.43 -7.21 -19.50
CA GLY A 293 -2.63 -8.41 -19.72
C GLY A 293 -3.38 -9.65 -20.15
N ILE A 294 -4.64 -9.85 -19.72
CA ILE A 294 -5.47 -10.98 -20.19
C ILE A 294 -6.01 -10.70 -21.60
N ARG A 295 -6.39 -9.45 -21.90
CA ARG A 295 -6.92 -9.08 -23.22
C ARG A 295 -5.84 -9.07 -24.30
N GLU A 296 -4.61 -8.78 -23.90
CA GLU A 296 -3.46 -8.61 -24.79
C GLU A 296 -2.34 -9.61 -24.47
N HIS A 297 -2.67 -10.75 -23.85
CA HIS A 297 -1.68 -11.78 -23.55
C HIS A 297 -1.02 -12.30 -24.82
N ASP A 298 -1.82 -12.52 -25.87
CA ASP A 298 -1.32 -12.98 -27.14
C ASP A 298 -0.44 -11.91 -27.82
N ALA A 299 0.68 -12.34 -28.41
CA ALA A 299 1.63 -11.43 -29.05
C ALA A 299 1.07 -10.72 -30.30
N SER A 300 -0.04 -11.19 -30.86
CA SER A 300 -0.79 -10.53 -31.95
C SER A 300 -1.70 -9.40 -31.46
N CYS A 301 -1.83 -9.18 -30.15
CA CYS A 301 -2.73 -8.20 -29.56
C CYS A 301 -2.00 -6.97 -29.00
N GLY A 302 -2.74 -5.85 -28.92
CA GLY A 302 -2.28 -4.59 -28.34
C GLY A 302 -1.45 -3.71 -29.28
N PRO A 303 -1.05 -2.50 -28.83
CA PRO A 303 -0.32 -1.53 -29.67
C PRO A 303 1.08 -1.99 -30.10
N GLY A 304 1.67 -2.93 -29.38
CA GLY A 304 2.96 -3.54 -29.67
C GLY A 304 2.87 -4.90 -30.37
N ALA A 305 1.71 -5.22 -30.96
CA ALA A 305 1.48 -6.51 -31.63
C ALA A 305 2.56 -6.82 -32.68
N ARG A 306 3.04 -8.06 -32.68
CA ARG A 306 3.99 -8.56 -33.68
C ARG A 306 3.28 -8.84 -35.00
N ASN A 307 4.04 -8.87 -36.10
CA ASN A 307 3.49 -9.22 -37.40
C ASN A 307 2.86 -10.63 -37.35
N PRO A 308 1.77 -10.89 -38.10
CA PRO A 308 1.10 -12.19 -38.10
C PRO A 308 2.01 -13.37 -38.49
N GLU A 309 3.05 -13.11 -39.30
CA GLU A 309 4.07 -14.11 -39.66
C GLU A 309 4.86 -14.63 -38.45
N ASP A 310 4.99 -13.82 -37.39
CA ASP A 310 5.71 -14.13 -36.15
C ASP A 310 4.78 -14.55 -35.01
N ALA A 311 3.52 -14.09 -35.02
CA ALA A 311 2.55 -14.31 -33.94
C ALA A 311 1.57 -15.46 -34.21
N GLY A 312 1.47 -15.93 -35.46
CA GLY A 312 0.41 -16.86 -35.87
C GLY A 312 -0.92 -16.15 -36.17
N SER A 313 -1.90 -16.91 -36.66
CA SER A 313 -3.24 -16.39 -37.01
C SER A 313 -4.33 -16.74 -35.99
N GLU A 314 -4.00 -17.57 -35.00
CA GLU A 314 -4.90 -17.96 -33.91
C GLU A 314 -4.53 -17.17 -32.65
N ILE A 315 -5.54 -16.84 -31.84
CA ILE A 315 -5.33 -16.21 -30.54
C ILE A 315 -5.09 -17.29 -29.48
N SER A 316 -4.09 -17.10 -28.63
CA SER A 316 -3.83 -17.97 -27.48
C SER A 316 -5.09 -18.22 -26.67
N GLU A 317 -5.32 -19.48 -26.28
CA GLU A 317 -6.44 -19.85 -25.41
C GLU A 317 -6.40 -19.16 -24.05
N ASP A 318 -5.22 -18.70 -23.61
CA ASP A 318 -5.02 -17.94 -22.37
C ASP A 318 -5.40 -16.46 -22.51
N ALA A 319 -5.53 -15.95 -23.74
CA ALA A 319 -6.03 -14.60 -23.98
C ALA A 319 -7.57 -14.54 -24.02
N ASP A 320 -8.13 -13.39 -23.62
CA ASP A 320 -9.55 -13.10 -23.76
C ASP A 320 -9.74 -11.60 -24.02
N PRO A 321 -9.87 -11.18 -25.29
CA PRO A 321 -10.04 -9.77 -25.67
C PRO A 321 -11.29 -9.09 -25.11
N SER A 322 -12.24 -9.85 -24.57
CA SER A 322 -13.48 -9.33 -23.96
C SER A 322 -13.47 -9.38 -22.43
N TRP A 323 -12.38 -9.87 -21.82
CA TRP A 323 -12.29 -10.01 -20.38
C TRP A 323 -12.40 -8.65 -19.68
N LEU A 324 -13.21 -8.64 -18.61
CA LEU A 324 -13.34 -7.52 -17.69
C LEU A 324 -13.21 -8.06 -16.26
N PRO A 325 -12.59 -7.28 -15.35
CA PRO A 325 -12.52 -7.65 -13.95
C PRO A 325 -13.86 -7.43 -13.25
N LEU A 326 -14.07 -8.07 -12.09
CA LEU A 326 -15.07 -7.64 -11.11
C LEU A 326 -14.83 -6.16 -10.75
N GLY A 327 -13.57 -5.77 -10.65
CA GLY A 327 -13.10 -4.39 -10.50
C GLY A 327 -13.14 -3.89 -9.07
N ALA A 328 -12.39 -2.83 -8.81
CA ALA A 328 -12.46 -2.09 -7.55
C ALA A 328 -13.87 -1.52 -7.37
N PRO A 329 -14.59 -1.85 -6.27
CA PRO A 329 -15.96 -1.44 -6.05
C PRO A 329 -16.15 0.09 -6.00
N ASN A 330 -17.06 0.61 -6.83
CA ASN A 330 -17.42 2.03 -6.81
C ASN A 330 -18.59 2.32 -5.86
N THR A 331 -18.40 1.93 -4.60
CA THR A 331 -19.43 1.90 -3.55
C THR A 331 -20.09 3.26 -3.34
N ASN A 332 -21.41 3.24 -3.11
CA ASN A 332 -22.27 4.41 -2.94
C ASN A 332 -22.33 5.35 -4.16
N THR A 333 -22.09 4.81 -5.35
CA THR A 333 -22.30 5.50 -6.64
C THR A 333 -23.03 4.57 -7.61
N LEU A 334 -23.47 5.07 -8.77
CA LEU A 334 -23.94 4.24 -9.89
C LEU A 334 -22.87 4.13 -11.00
N LEU A 335 -21.64 4.57 -10.71
CA LEU A 335 -20.53 4.45 -11.65
C LEU A 335 -20.04 3.01 -11.65
N LYS A 336 -19.54 2.54 -12.79
CA LYS A 336 -18.93 1.22 -12.88
C LYS A 336 -17.75 1.07 -11.90
N ASN A 337 -17.51 -0.19 -11.52
CA ASN A 337 -16.27 -0.58 -10.88
C ASN A 337 -15.10 -0.24 -11.82
N LEU A 338 -13.94 0.00 -11.23
CA LEU A 338 -12.78 0.54 -11.93
C LEU A 338 -11.54 -0.35 -11.76
N THR A 339 -10.60 -0.25 -12.68
CA THR A 339 -9.22 -0.67 -12.43
C THR A 339 -8.44 0.53 -11.91
N PRO A 340 -7.73 0.44 -10.78
CA PRO A 340 -7.01 1.61 -10.26
C PRO A 340 -5.96 2.16 -11.26
N PRO A 341 -5.83 3.50 -11.40
CA PRO A 341 -5.09 4.16 -12.48
C PRO A 341 -3.57 4.23 -12.22
N PHE A 342 -2.95 3.08 -11.98
CA PHE A 342 -1.51 2.95 -11.73
C PHE A 342 -1.04 1.51 -12.01
N PRO A 343 0.27 1.29 -12.26
CA PRO A 343 0.81 -0.05 -12.54
C PRO A 343 0.50 -1.08 -11.46
N ALA A 344 0.52 -2.36 -11.86
CA ALA A 344 0.08 -3.47 -11.02
C ALA A 344 1.09 -3.85 -9.93
N TYR A 345 2.36 -4.07 -10.30
CA TYR A 345 3.35 -4.69 -9.41
C TYR A 345 4.19 -3.66 -8.63
N PRO A 346 4.29 -3.74 -7.29
CA PRO A 346 3.54 -4.62 -6.38
C PRO A 346 2.16 -4.06 -6.05
N SER A 347 1.29 -4.85 -5.41
CA SER A 347 -0.01 -4.39 -4.93
C SER A 347 0.13 -3.43 -3.76
N GLY A 348 -0.44 -2.23 -3.87
CA GLY A 348 -0.47 -1.26 -2.78
C GLY A 348 -1.20 -1.78 -1.55
N HIS A 349 -2.39 -2.38 -1.72
CA HIS A 349 -3.12 -3.02 -0.62
C HIS A 349 -2.26 -4.01 0.15
N ALA A 350 -1.58 -4.91 -0.57
CA ALA A 350 -0.70 -5.91 0.03
C ALA A 350 0.42 -5.26 0.84
N THR A 351 1.09 -4.23 0.30
CA THR A 351 2.17 -3.51 1.00
C THR A 351 1.67 -2.74 2.22
N PHE A 352 0.62 -1.92 2.08
CA PHE A 352 0.07 -1.14 3.19
C PHE A 352 -0.45 -2.03 4.32
N GLY A 353 -1.23 -3.06 3.99
CA GLY A 353 -1.81 -3.96 4.99
C GLY A 353 -0.72 -4.76 5.70
N ALA A 354 0.28 -5.27 4.97
CA ALA A 354 1.43 -5.93 5.57
C ALA A 354 2.21 -4.99 6.50
N ALA A 355 2.49 -3.75 6.08
CA ALA A 355 3.21 -2.78 6.91
C ALA A 355 2.43 -2.41 8.18
N ALA A 356 1.16 -2.01 8.04
CA ALA A 356 0.33 -1.57 9.15
C ALA A 356 0.10 -2.68 10.18
N PHE A 357 -0.27 -3.87 9.72
CA PHE A 357 -0.56 -4.99 10.61
C PHE A 357 0.71 -5.59 11.17
N HIS A 358 1.81 -5.67 10.43
CA HIS A 358 3.03 -6.24 10.96
C HIS A 358 3.72 -5.34 11.99
N VAL A 359 3.78 -4.02 11.78
CA VAL A 359 4.33 -3.12 12.81
C VAL A 359 3.49 -3.15 14.09
N THR A 360 2.17 -3.32 13.96
CA THR A 360 1.27 -3.57 15.12
C THR A 360 1.62 -4.87 15.83
N ARG A 361 1.89 -5.95 15.07
CA ARG A 361 2.29 -7.24 15.65
C ARG A 361 3.61 -7.11 16.41
N LEU A 362 4.61 -6.45 15.82
CA LEU A 362 5.91 -6.19 16.45
C LEU A 362 5.77 -5.35 17.73
N PHE A 363 4.93 -4.31 17.71
CA PHE A 363 4.64 -3.47 18.87
C PHE A 363 4.14 -4.27 20.09
N TYR A 364 3.33 -5.30 19.86
CA TYR A 364 2.85 -6.20 20.92
C TYR A 364 3.73 -7.44 21.17
N GLY A 365 4.93 -7.49 20.59
CA GLY A 365 5.83 -8.64 20.71
C GLY A 365 5.29 -9.92 20.08
N LYS A 366 4.47 -9.79 19.03
CA LYS A 366 3.83 -10.89 18.31
C LYS A 366 4.32 -10.98 16.87
N GLY A 367 4.02 -12.10 16.25
CA GLY A 367 4.11 -12.27 14.80
C GLY A 367 5.48 -12.59 14.23
N LEU A 368 6.47 -12.88 15.07
CA LEU A 368 7.73 -13.51 14.67
C LEU A 368 7.78 -14.96 15.15
N GLY A 369 8.27 -15.86 14.30
CA GLY A 369 8.59 -17.24 14.67
C GLY A 369 9.94 -17.35 15.39
N ASN A 370 10.31 -18.56 15.80
CA ASN A 370 11.58 -18.84 16.51
C ASN A 370 12.84 -18.42 15.72
N ASN A 371 12.73 -18.26 14.40
CA ASN A 371 13.80 -17.81 13.52
C ASN A 371 13.85 -16.27 13.34
N GLY A 372 13.05 -15.52 14.11
CA GLY A 372 12.94 -14.06 13.99
C GLY A 372 12.24 -13.59 12.71
N LYS A 373 11.57 -14.48 11.97
CA LYS A 373 10.88 -14.15 10.71
C LYS A 373 9.36 -14.13 10.88
N PRO A 374 8.64 -13.34 10.08
CA PRO A 374 7.17 -13.29 10.13
C PRO A 374 6.48 -14.52 9.51
N TYR A 375 7.25 -15.54 9.08
CA TYR A 375 6.75 -16.74 8.44
C TYR A 375 7.46 -18.02 8.94
N ASP A 376 6.75 -19.15 8.82
CA ASP A 376 7.22 -20.48 9.22
C ASP A 376 8.21 -21.10 8.21
N SER A 377 8.67 -22.32 8.51
CA SER A 377 9.57 -23.08 7.62
C SER A 377 8.93 -23.49 6.29
N ASN A 378 7.63 -23.30 6.10
CA ASN A 378 6.91 -23.55 4.86
C ASN A 378 6.62 -22.26 4.07
N GLY A 379 6.91 -21.08 4.64
CA GLY A 379 6.62 -19.78 4.04
C GLY A 379 5.20 -19.27 4.31
N ASN A 380 4.49 -19.87 5.27
CA ASN A 380 3.20 -19.36 5.73
C ASN A 380 3.43 -18.25 6.75
N ILE A 381 2.61 -17.20 6.73
CA ILE A 381 2.63 -16.18 7.78
C ILE A 381 2.42 -16.86 9.15
N ILE A 382 3.15 -16.42 10.17
CA ILE A 382 2.87 -16.82 11.55
C ILE A 382 1.50 -16.26 11.94
N ALA A 383 0.69 -17.01 12.69
CA ALA A 383 -0.57 -16.51 13.24
C ALA A 383 -0.33 -15.72 14.54
N ASP A 384 -1.29 -14.91 14.97
CA ASP A 384 -1.29 -14.25 16.28
C ASP A 384 -2.71 -14.21 16.88
N ASP A 385 -2.78 -13.84 18.15
CA ASP A 385 -3.98 -13.78 18.99
C ASP A 385 -4.49 -12.34 19.19
N LEU A 386 -3.93 -11.36 18.47
CA LEU A 386 -4.26 -9.95 18.68
C LEU A 386 -5.74 -9.65 18.36
N PHE A 387 -6.35 -10.45 17.48
CA PHE A 387 -7.75 -10.30 17.08
C PHE A 387 -8.72 -11.32 17.72
N ASP A 388 -8.25 -12.09 18.70
CA ASP A 388 -9.13 -13.00 19.46
C ASP A 388 -10.25 -12.20 20.16
N ASP A 389 -11.45 -12.79 20.20
CA ASP A 389 -12.69 -12.21 20.75
C ASP A 389 -13.12 -10.86 20.14
N LEU A 390 -12.49 -10.45 19.04
CA LEU A 390 -12.91 -9.30 18.25
C LEU A 390 -13.68 -9.73 17.02
N SER A 391 -14.53 -8.81 16.56
CA SER A 391 -15.13 -8.89 15.24
C SER A 391 -15.02 -7.55 14.54
N PHE A 392 -14.98 -7.60 13.22
CA PHE A 392 -14.97 -6.41 12.37
C PHE A 392 -16.10 -6.50 11.35
N VAL A 393 -16.61 -5.34 10.96
CA VAL A 393 -17.55 -5.18 9.85
C VAL A 393 -16.97 -4.14 8.92
N SER A 394 -16.49 -4.59 7.76
CA SER A 394 -16.08 -3.69 6.69
C SER A 394 -17.24 -2.79 6.29
N GLU A 395 -16.97 -1.50 6.08
CA GLU A 395 -17.97 -0.57 5.58
C GLU A 395 -18.44 -0.94 4.17
N GLU A 396 -17.66 -1.69 3.41
CA GLU A 396 -18.09 -2.24 2.12
C GLU A 396 -19.25 -3.23 2.26
N LEU A 397 -19.45 -3.83 3.44
CA LEU A 397 -20.40 -4.90 3.73
C LEU A 397 -21.08 -4.66 5.09
N ASN A 398 -21.60 -3.46 5.33
CA ASN A 398 -22.15 -3.05 6.62
C ASN A 398 -23.69 -3.14 6.73
N GLY A 399 -24.40 -3.54 5.67
CA GLY A 399 -25.87 -3.56 5.65
C GLY A 399 -26.53 -2.23 5.29
N GLY A 400 -25.75 -1.19 4.98
CA GLY A 400 -26.25 0.13 4.60
C GLY A 400 -25.67 0.66 3.29
N ASN A 401 -24.36 0.52 3.08
CA ASN A 401 -23.69 0.95 1.86
C ASN A 401 -24.14 0.13 0.64
N ARG A 402 -24.12 0.77 -0.53
CA ARG A 402 -24.70 0.24 -1.76
C ARG A 402 -23.63 -0.07 -2.80
N ASP A 403 -23.84 -1.13 -3.56
CA ASP A 403 -23.03 -1.43 -4.74
C ASP A 403 -23.32 -0.44 -5.90
N ASN A 404 -22.62 -0.64 -7.01
CA ASN A 404 -22.75 0.19 -8.21
C ASN A 404 -24.05 -0.01 -9.00
N ASN A 405 -24.92 -0.92 -8.56
CA ASN A 405 -26.29 -1.08 -9.06
C ASN A 405 -27.32 -0.42 -8.12
N GLY A 406 -26.87 0.22 -7.03
CA GLY A 406 -27.73 0.79 -5.99
C GLY A 406 -28.27 -0.23 -5.00
N THR A 407 -27.82 -1.49 -5.05
CA THR A 407 -28.25 -2.57 -4.16
C THR A 407 -27.53 -2.45 -2.83
N VAL A 408 -28.28 -2.50 -1.72
CA VAL A 408 -27.69 -2.52 -0.38
C VAL A 408 -26.89 -3.81 -0.21
N ARG A 409 -25.63 -3.68 0.19
CA ARG A 409 -24.80 -4.85 0.46
C ARG A 409 -25.09 -5.44 1.83
N PRO A 410 -25.09 -6.78 1.96
CA PRO A 410 -25.40 -7.44 3.22
C PRO A 410 -24.39 -7.07 4.31
N ARG A 411 -24.86 -7.03 5.55
CA ARG A 411 -23.98 -6.88 6.71
C ARG A 411 -23.20 -8.17 6.93
N HIS A 412 -21.88 -8.12 6.86
CA HIS A 412 -21.01 -9.26 7.09
C HIS A 412 -20.07 -9.01 8.26
N VAL A 413 -20.30 -9.74 9.37
CA VAL A 413 -19.45 -9.71 10.56
C VAL A 413 -18.38 -10.79 10.42
N ARG A 414 -17.12 -10.40 10.57
CA ARG A 414 -15.96 -11.29 10.47
C ARG A 414 -15.22 -11.36 11.80
N ASN A 415 -14.79 -12.55 12.17
CA ASN A 415 -13.63 -12.75 13.04
C ASN A 415 -12.45 -13.24 12.19
N PHE A 416 -11.25 -13.23 12.79
CA PHE A 416 -10.00 -13.63 12.15
C PHE A 416 -9.18 -14.46 13.15
N PRO A 417 -9.41 -15.78 13.24
CA PRO A 417 -8.74 -16.66 14.20
C PRO A 417 -7.21 -16.73 14.06
N GLY A 418 -6.65 -16.41 12.90
CA GLY A 418 -5.21 -16.24 12.70
C GLY A 418 -4.70 -14.83 12.97
N GLY A 419 -5.54 -13.98 13.55
CA GLY A 419 -5.22 -12.62 13.98
C GLY A 419 -4.86 -11.70 12.82
N LEU A 420 -3.95 -10.77 13.11
CA LEU A 420 -3.47 -9.83 12.11
C LEU A 420 -2.64 -10.53 11.02
N GLY A 421 -1.99 -11.66 11.32
CA GLY A 421 -1.32 -12.51 10.32
C GLY A 421 -2.28 -13.00 9.22
N GLU A 422 -3.46 -13.50 9.60
CA GLU A 422 -4.50 -13.89 8.63
C GLU A 422 -4.96 -12.71 7.79
N MET A 423 -5.20 -11.56 8.42
CA MET A 423 -5.63 -10.33 7.73
C MET A 423 -4.62 -9.87 6.68
N ILE A 424 -3.31 -9.97 6.94
CA ILE A 424 -2.26 -9.62 5.97
C ILE A 424 -2.41 -10.43 4.68
N ILE A 425 -2.61 -11.75 4.81
CA ILE A 425 -2.74 -12.65 3.67
C ILE A 425 -4.09 -12.44 2.95
N GLU A 426 -5.18 -12.32 3.71
CA GLU A 426 -6.51 -12.16 3.15
C GLU A 426 -6.66 -10.81 2.41
N ASN A 427 -6.09 -9.74 2.96
CA ASN A 427 -6.02 -8.44 2.29
C ASN A 427 -5.21 -8.52 0.99
N GLY A 428 -4.06 -9.20 0.99
CA GLY A 428 -3.26 -9.39 -0.23
C GLY A 428 -4.00 -10.17 -1.32
N ILE A 429 -4.64 -11.28 -0.97
CA ILE A 429 -5.35 -12.15 -1.94
C ILE A 429 -6.66 -11.53 -2.44
N SER A 430 -7.29 -10.64 -1.67
CA SER A 430 -8.56 -9.98 -2.03
C SER A 430 -8.52 -9.33 -3.42
N ARG A 431 -7.35 -8.82 -3.81
CA ARG A 431 -7.16 -8.08 -5.06
C ARG A 431 -7.16 -8.96 -6.31
N ILE A 432 -6.81 -10.24 -6.15
CA ILE A 432 -6.95 -11.27 -7.19
C ILE A 432 -8.44 -11.53 -7.44
N PHE A 433 -9.24 -11.62 -6.38
CA PHE A 433 -10.69 -11.86 -6.49
C PHE A 433 -11.45 -10.69 -7.10
N LEU A 434 -10.93 -9.47 -6.96
CA LEU A 434 -11.42 -8.29 -7.68
C LEU A 434 -10.89 -8.21 -9.13
N GLY A 435 -9.93 -9.05 -9.53
CA GLY A 435 -9.35 -9.03 -10.87
C GLY A 435 -8.46 -7.82 -11.17
N VAL A 436 -8.00 -7.10 -10.15
CA VAL A 436 -7.22 -5.86 -10.33
C VAL A 436 -5.71 -6.06 -10.14
N HIS A 437 -5.30 -7.22 -9.62
CA HIS A 437 -3.89 -7.56 -9.38
C HIS A 437 -3.59 -9.02 -9.75
N TRP A 438 -2.35 -9.26 -10.15
CA TRP A 438 -1.77 -10.59 -10.29
C TRP A 438 -1.44 -11.16 -8.92
N SER A 439 -1.28 -12.48 -8.82
CA SER A 439 -0.96 -13.11 -7.54
C SER A 439 0.42 -12.72 -7.03
N PHE A 440 1.39 -12.64 -7.92
CA PHE A 440 2.74 -12.15 -7.62
C PHE A 440 2.79 -10.66 -7.24
N ASP A 441 1.74 -9.87 -7.51
CA ASP A 441 1.65 -8.51 -6.98
C ASP A 441 1.48 -8.50 -5.45
N ALA A 442 0.91 -9.57 -4.88
CA ALA A 442 0.77 -9.73 -3.43
C ALA A 442 1.94 -10.53 -2.84
N PHE A 443 2.26 -11.69 -3.40
CA PHE A 443 3.32 -12.58 -2.93
C PHE A 443 3.60 -13.67 -3.99
N ALA A 444 4.77 -14.30 -3.93
CA ALA A 444 5.00 -15.52 -4.69
C ALA A 444 4.08 -16.66 -4.23
N LEU A 445 3.83 -17.64 -5.10
CA LEU A 445 3.02 -18.82 -4.79
C LEU A 445 3.87 -20.10 -4.69
N LYS A 446 3.47 -21.00 -3.79
CA LYS A 446 3.88 -22.41 -3.78
C LYS A 446 2.63 -23.27 -3.96
N GLY A 447 2.41 -23.75 -5.18
CA GLY A 447 1.10 -24.28 -5.57
C GLY A 447 0.07 -23.16 -5.62
N LYS A 448 -1.07 -23.31 -4.92
CA LYS A 448 -2.09 -22.24 -4.79
C LYS A 448 -1.97 -21.42 -3.49
N LYS A 449 -0.92 -21.62 -2.70
CA LYS A 449 -0.73 -20.97 -1.39
C LYS A 449 0.34 -19.87 -1.44
N PRO A 450 0.21 -18.79 -0.65
CA PRO A 450 1.26 -17.80 -0.48
C PRO A 450 2.59 -18.43 -0.04
N ASN A 451 3.70 -17.88 -0.52
CA ASN A 451 5.04 -18.31 -0.15
C ASN A 451 5.92 -17.10 0.21
N LEU A 452 5.95 -16.76 1.49
CA LEU A 452 6.71 -15.62 2.01
C LEU A 452 8.22 -15.87 2.11
N LYS A 453 8.73 -17.07 1.76
CA LYS A 453 10.17 -17.30 1.62
C LYS A 453 10.78 -16.61 0.40
N LYS A 454 9.97 -16.28 -0.60
CA LYS A 454 10.36 -15.43 -1.72
C LYS A 454 10.08 -13.98 -1.31
N ASP A 455 10.92 -13.48 -0.41
CA ASP A 455 10.70 -12.24 0.32
C ASP A 455 10.97 -10.96 -0.49
N ARG A 456 11.34 -11.10 -1.76
CA ARG A 456 11.53 -10.00 -2.72
C ARG A 456 10.50 -9.98 -3.86
N ILE A 457 9.40 -10.74 -3.74
CA ILE A 457 8.31 -10.77 -4.73
C ILE A 457 6.99 -10.31 -4.09
N GLY A 458 6.44 -9.21 -4.61
CA GLY A 458 5.11 -8.71 -4.27
C GLY A 458 5.05 -7.80 -3.05
N GLY A 459 3.86 -7.27 -2.80
CA GLY A 459 3.64 -6.23 -1.79
C GLY A 459 3.65 -6.74 -0.35
N VAL A 460 3.21 -7.97 -0.07
CA VAL A 460 3.22 -8.49 1.31
C VAL A 460 4.65 -8.57 1.85
N PRO A 461 5.62 -9.21 1.17
CA PRO A 461 6.99 -9.21 1.67
C PRO A 461 7.60 -7.82 1.79
N LEU A 462 7.33 -6.91 0.84
CA LEU A 462 7.79 -5.52 0.93
C LEU A 462 7.26 -4.83 2.19
N GLY A 463 5.97 -4.92 2.46
CA GLY A 463 5.36 -4.30 3.64
C GLY A 463 5.85 -4.91 4.95
N LEU A 464 6.06 -6.23 5.00
CA LEU A 464 6.70 -6.89 6.15
C LEU A 464 8.10 -6.33 6.41
N LYS A 465 8.93 -6.21 5.36
CA LYS A 465 10.29 -5.68 5.46
C LYS A 465 10.32 -4.23 5.95
N ILE A 466 9.43 -3.39 5.42
CA ILE A 466 9.27 -1.98 5.82
C ILE A 466 8.90 -1.87 7.30
N ALA A 467 7.93 -2.67 7.76
CA ALA A 467 7.51 -2.65 9.16
C ALA A 467 8.65 -3.07 10.11
N THR A 468 9.40 -4.13 9.76
CA THR A 468 10.54 -4.58 10.56
C THR A 468 11.64 -3.53 10.59
N ASP A 469 12.02 -2.96 9.43
CA ASP A 469 13.03 -1.90 9.33
C ASP A 469 12.68 -0.70 10.22
N ILE A 470 11.46 -0.16 10.08
CA ILE A 470 11.00 1.00 10.87
C ILE A 470 11.01 0.68 12.37
N PHE A 471 10.53 -0.50 12.76
CA PHE A 471 10.47 -0.90 14.16
C PHE A 471 11.87 -1.03 14.76
N ASP A 472 12.79 -1.71 14.06
CA ASP A 472 14.16 -1.92 14.50
C ASP A 472 14.97 -0.62 14.51
N PHE A 473 14.81 0.23 13.48
CA PHE A 473 15.48 1.54 13.41
C PHE A 473 15.02 2.48 14.53
N GLY A 474 13.77 2.36 14.96
CA GLY A 474 13.19 3.00 16.14
C GLY A 474 13.53 2.32 17.47
N GLY A 475 14.33 1.25 17.46
CA GLY A 475 14.69 0.47 18.65
C GLY A 475 13.52 -0.23 19.32
N GLY A 476 12.39 -0.41 18.62
CA GLY A 476 11.13 -0.90 19.16
C GLY A 476 10.44 0.05 20.14
N ILE A 477 10.92 1.29 20.28
CA ILE A 477 10.41 2.28 21.24
C ILE A 477 9.47 3.26 20.54
N ALA A 478 9.94 3.95 19.50
CA ALA A 478 9.14 4.88 18.71
C ALA A 478 9.75 5.06 17.31
N PRO A 479 8.98 5.52 16.31
CA PRO A 479 9.54 5.83 15.00
C PRO A 479 10.66 6.86 15.10
N LYS A 480 11.68 6.71 14.26
CA LYS A 480 12.81 7.63 14.16
C LYS A 480 12.77 8.33 12.81
N LEU A 481 13.12 9.62 12.78
CA LEU A 481 13.20 10.39 11.54
C LEU A 481 14.18 9.74 10.55
N SER A 482 13.66 9.39 9.39
CA SER A 482 14.42 8.85 8.26
C SER A 482 15.43 9.87 7.73
N THR A 483 16.61 9.38 7.35
CA THR A 483 17.60 10.12 6.56
C THR A 483 17.60 9.71 5.08
N VAL A 484 16.64 8.88 4.67
CA VAL A 484 16.49 8.40 3.29
C VAL A 484 15.87 9.50 2.43
N GLU A 485 16.66 10.02 1.50
CA GLU A 485 16.28 11.07 0.57
C GLU A 485 15.60 10.53 -0.71
N PRO A 486 15.00 11.41 -1.55
CA PRO A 486 14.55 11.06 -2.90
C PRO A 486 15.66 10.42 -3.73
N THR A 487 15.30 9.51 -4.64
CA THR A 487 16.27 8.97 -5.60
C THR A 487 16.61 10.03 -6.65
N GLU A 488 17.90 10.38 -6.80
CA GLU A 488 18.37 11.43 -7.72
C GLU A 488 18.13 11.14 -9.22
N ALA A 489 17.79 9.90 -9.58
CA ALA A 489 17.51 9.54 -10.97
C ALA A 489 16.09 9.94 -11.36
N ILE A 490 15.93 11.11 -11.99
CA ILE A 490 14.79 11.35 -12.87
C ILE A 490 14.86 10.27 -13.96
N PRO A 491 13.88 9.37 -14.14
CA PRO A 491 13.86 8.56 -15.34
C PRO A 491 13.56 9.50 -16.51
N THR A 492 14.60 9.96 -17.20
CA THR A 492 14.45 10.49 -18.54
C THR A 492 14.16 9.31 -19.47
N LYS A 493 12.88 8.90 -19.50
CA LYS A 493 12.30 7.87 -20.37
C LYS A 493 12.77 6.42 -20.12
N PRO A 494 11.90 5.42 -20.32
CA PRO A 494 12.31 4.17 -20.92
C PRO A 494 12.42 4.37 -22.43
N THR A 495 13.63 4.28 -22.98
CA THR A 495 13.81 3.84 -24.38
C THR A 495 13.31 2.39 -24.47
N PRO A 496 12.65 1.97 -25.57
CA PRO A 496 12.39 0.54 -25.82
C PRO A 496 13.74 -0.20 -25.93
N PRO A 497 13.78 -1.48 -25.54
CA PRO A 497 14.75 -2.00 -24.58
C PRO A 497 16.19 -1.96 -25.10
N ALA A 498 17.08 -1.43 -24.27
CA ALA A 498 18.41 -2.00 -24.10
C ALA A 498 18.64 -2.07 -22.59
N THR A 499 18.59 -3.29 -22.03
CA THR A 499 19.05 -3.67 -20.69
C THR A 499 18.63 -2.74 -19.53
N LEU A 500 17.54 -3.13 -18.85
CA LEU A 500 16.97 -2.52 -17.64
C LEU A 500 17.98 -2.54 -16.47
N GLY A 501 18.71 -1.43 -16.27
CA GLY A 501 19.49 -1.16 -15.06
C GLY A 501 18.94 0.06 -14.33
N GLY A 502 18.38 -0.16 -13.13
CA GLY A 502 17.81 0.92 -12.31
C GLY A 502 17.01 0.44 -11.10
N CYS A 503 16.43 -0.77 -11.16
CA CYS A 503 15.89 -1.47 -9.99
C CYS A 503 16.70 -2.74 -9.79
N ALA A 504 17.58 -2.70 -8.78
CA ALA A 504 18.48 -3.77 -8.34
C ALA A 504 19.14 -4.55 -9.49
N ASP A 505 20.24 -4.03 -10.03
CA ASP A 505 21.26 -4.89 -10.61
C ASP A 505 22.20 -5.30 -9.47
N GLU A 506 22.09 -6.54 -8.99
CA GLU A 506 23.23 -7.19 -8.37
C GLU A 506 24.29 -7.37 -9.46
N GLN A 507 25.47 -6.80 -9.22
CA GLN A 507 26.64 -6.98 -10.06
C GLN A 507 26.97 -8.47 -10.19
N GLU A 508 26.75 -9.04 -11.37
CA GLU A 508 27.40 -10.30 -11.75
C GLU A 508 28.82 -9.94 -12.23
N GLU A 509 29.79 -10.01 -11.32
CA GLU A 509 31.22 -9.98 -11.67
C GLU A 509 31.56 -11.22 -12.51
N THR A 510 31.46 -11.12 -13.83
CA THR A 510 32.14 -12.05 -14.73
C THR A 510 33.56 -11.56 -14.99
N GLU A 511 34.53 -12.07 -14.21
CA GLU A 511 35.94 -12.03 -14.56
C GLU A 511 36.18 -12.83 -15.86
N THR A 512 36.26 -12.14 -16.99
CA THR A 512 36.77 -12.74 -18.23
C THR A 512 38.28 -12.87 -18.12
N ARG A 513 38.77 -14.00 -17.58
CA ARG A 513 40.18 -14.40 -17.69
C ARG A 513 40.48 -14.80 -19.13
N MET A 514 41.14 -13.91 -19.88
CA MET A 514 41.74 -14.25 -21.18
C MET A 514 42.81 -15.33 -20.99
N VAL A 515 42.51 -16.55 -21.44
CA VAL A 515 43.52 -17.60 -21.67
C VAL A 515 44.03 -17.43 -23.10
N GLN A 516 45.22 -16.85 -23.23
CA GLN A 516 46.00 -16.93 -24.47
C GLN A 516 46.60 -18.34 -24.59
N THR A 517 46.18 -19.10 -25.60
CA THR A 517 46.90 -20.28 -26.10
C THR A 517 47.72 -19.89 -27.33
N PRO A 518 49.02 -20.24 -27.42
CA PRO A 518 49.84 -19.95 -28.59
C PRO A 518 49.70 -21.08 -29.64
N PHE A 519 49.50 -20.70 -30.90
CA PHE A 519 49.69 -21.59 -32.04
C PHE A 519 51.17 -21.66 -32.42
N PRO A 520 51.73 -22.84 -32.75
CA PRO A 520 53.06 -22.95 -33.30
C PRO A 520 53.04 -22.78 -34.83
N SER A 521 54.00 -22.01 -35.31
CA SER A 521 54.40 -21.91 -36.71
C SER A 521 55.20 -23.14 -37.15
N GLY A 522 54.93 -23.66 -38.34
CA GLY A 522 55.61 -24.83 -38.90
C GLY A 522 55.37 -25.00 -40.41
N ILE A 523 56.14 -24.23 -41.18
CA ILE A 523 56.35 -24.21 -42.64
C ILE A 523 56.72 -25.64 -43.14
N SER A 524 56.28 -26.17 -44.30
CA SER A 524 56.82 -25.98 -45.67
C SER A 524 56.50 -27.22 -46.56
N PRO A 525 56.91 -27.34 -47.84
CA PRO A 525 56.25 -26.82 -49.04
C PRO A 525 55.92 -27.92 -50.07
N ARG A 526 55.02 -27.62 -51.02
CA ARG A 526 55.17 -27.88 -52.47
C ARG A 526 53.96 -27.38 -53.24
#